data_AF-A0A8S1AGV7-F1
#
_entry.id   AF-A0A8S1AGV7-F1
#
_cell.length_a   1.000
_cell.length_b   1.000
_cell.length_c   1.000
_cell.angle_alpha   90.00
_cell.angle_beta   90.00
_cell.angle_gamma   90.00
#
_symmetry.space_group_name_H-M   'P 1'
#
loop_
_entity.id
_entity.type
_entity.pdbx_description
1 polymer ?
#
loop_
_entity_poly.entity_id
_entity_poly.type
_entity_poly.pdbx_seq_one_letter_code
_entity_poly.pdbx_strand_id
1 'polypeptide(L)'
;MFSSFILATPEQDAEVKFFEILTNCMKEYALTEDDINKLKDLALPTGANSPCYMACVMKQFGVMDDSGMVRANIDAEKAKPLVKDPEGLNKLDGYLETCSYVNNESVSDGEKGCDRAVLFYKCMMENDIKIFQF
;
A
#
# COMPACT_ATOMS: atom_id res chain seq x y z
N MET A 1 27.40 -33.01 -11.27
CA MET A 1 27.17 -31.81 -10.45
C MET A 1 26.67 -30.70 -11.37
N PHE A 2 25.35 -30.61 -11.58
CA PHE A 2 24.77 -29.42 -12.21
C PHE A 2 24.20 -28.60 -11.06
N SER A 3 24.85 -27.48 -10.78
CA SER A 3 24.39 -26.51 -9.78
C SER A 3 23.16 -25.82 -10.35
N SER A 4 21.98 -26.13 -9.81
CA SER A 4 20.75 -25.42 -10.13
C SER A 4 20.84 -24.01 -9.56
N PHE A 5 21.26 -23.04 -10.37
CA PHE A 5 20.93 -21.64 -10.12
C PHE A 5 19.43 -21.50 -10.38
N ILE A 6 18.64 -21.48 -9.31
CA ILE A 6 17.23 -21.08 -9.38
C ILE A 6 17.23 -19.58 -9.69
N LEU A 7 17.00 -19.21 -10.95
CA LEU A 7 16.64 -17.85 -11.28
C LEU A 7 15.21 -17.64 -10.76
N ALA A 8 15.04 -16.71 -9.83
CA ALA A 8 13.71 -16.31 -9.38
C ALA A 8 12.90 -15.79 -10.58
N THR A 9 11.61 -16.14 -10.65
CA THR A 9 10.73 -15.61 -11.69
C THR A 9 10.31 -14.18 -11.35
N PRO A 10 9.91 -13.35 -12.35
CA PRO A 10 9.41 -12.00 -12.08
C PRO A 10 8.25 -11.94 -11.08
N GLU A 11 7.42 -13.00 -11.06
CA GLU A 11 6.32 -13.15 -10.09
C GLU A 11 6.84 -13.38 -8.67
N GLN A 12 7.86 -14.23 -8.51
CA GLN A 12 8.51 -14.47 -7.21
C GLN A 12 9.19 -13.20 -6.69
N ASP A 13 9.84 -12.43 -7.57
CA ASP A 13 10.48 -11.16 -7.19
C ASP A 13 9.45 -10.12 -6.73
N ALA A 14 8.28 -10.06 -7.37
CA ALA A 14 7.20 -9.16 -6.98
C ALA A 14 6.62 -9.52 -5.61
N GLU A 15 6.41 -10.81 -5.33
CA GLU A 15 5.94 -11.31 -4.03
C GLU A 15 6.96 -11.04 -2.91
N VAL A 16 8.25 -11.32 -3.16
CA VAL A 16 9.33 -11.00 -2.21
C VAL A 16 9.34 -9.50 -1.92
N LYS A 17 9.27 -8.66 -2.95
CA LYS A 17 9.28 -7.20 -2.79
C LYS A 17 8.08 -6.70 -1.99
N PHE A 18 6.90 -7.29 -2.22
CA PHE A 18 5.69 -7.00 -1.46
C PHE A 18 5.91 -7.24 0.04
N PHE A 19 6.34 -8.45 0.42
CA PHE A 19 6.57 -8.79 1.82
C PHE A 19 7.71 -8.00 2.48
N GLU A 20 8.77 -7.69 1.73
CA GLU A 20 9.85 -6.82 2.21
C GLU A 20 9.34 -5.43 2.61
N ILE A 21 8.50 -4.82 1.78
CA ILE A 21 7.93 -3.49 2.05
C ILE A 21 7.08 -3.52 3.33
N LEU A 22 6.16 -4.49 3.44
CA LEU A 22 5.32 -4.64 4.63
C LEU A 22 6.17 -4.83 5.89
N THR A 23 7.15 -5.72 5.82
CA THR A 23 8.01 -6.04 6.97
C THR A 23 8.88 -4.86 7.37
N ASN A 24 9.39 -4.08 6.43
CA ASN A 24 10.19 -2.89 6.74
C ASN A 24 9.33 -1.81 7.41
N CYS A 25 8.11 -1.58 6.93
CA CYS A 25 7.19 -0.65 7.57
C CYS A 25 6.75 -1.12 8.97
N MET A 26 6.59 -2.43 9.20
CA MET A 26 6.30 -2.97 10.53
C MET A 26 7.45 -2.76 11.54
N LYS A 27 8.71 -2.71 11.08
CA LYS A 27 9.86 -2.41 11.96
C LYS A 27 9.81 -0.96 12.48
N GLU A 28 9.31 -0.04 11.68
CA GLU A 28 9.15 1.37 12.06
C GLU A 28 7.86 1.63 12.84
N TYR A 29 6.77 0.99 12.40
CA TYR A 29 5.42 1.16 12.94
C TYR A 29 4.85 -0.19 13.34
N ALA A 30 5.25 -0.66 14.52
CA ALA A 30 4.80 -1.94 15.04
C ALA A 30 3.27 -1.98 15.15
N LEU A 31 2.68 -3.01 14.55
CA LEU A 31 1.25 -3.30 14.60
C LEU A 31 0.91 -4.30 15.70
N THR A 32 -0.32 -4.23 16.20
CA THR A 32 -0.87 -5.30 17.04
C THR A 32 -1.35 -6.46 16.17
N GLU A 33 -1.54 -7.64 16.77
CA GLU A 33 -2.14 -8.78 16.07
C GLU A 33 -3.55 -8.46 15.55
N ASP A 34 -4.34 -7.71 16.32
CA ASP A 34 -5.67 -7.25 15.92
C ASP A 34 -5.62 -6.33 14.69
N ASP A 35 -4.66 -5.41 14.63
CA ASP A 35 -4.45 -4.55 13.46
C ASP A 35 -4.07 -5.36 12.22
N ILE A 36 -3.21 -6.37 12.38
CA ILE A 36 -2.81 -7.27 11.29
C ILE A 36 -4.02 -8.04 10.77
N ASN A 37 -4.86 -8.58 11.67
CA ASN A 37 -6.06 -9.32 11.28
C ASN A 37 -7.07 -8.42 10.57
N LYS A 38 -7.29 -7.20 11.07
CA LYS A 38 -8.14 -6.20 10.39
C LYS A 38 -7.64 -5.90 8.98
N LEU A 39 -6.35 -5.66 8.80
CA LEU A 39 -5.78 -5.38 7.48
C LEU A 39 -5.93 -6.58 6.51
N LYS A 40 -5.77 -7.81 7.01
CA LYS A 40 -6.04 -9.03 6.21
C LYS A 40 -7.50 -9.13 5.77
N ASP A 41 -8.41 -8.75 6.65
CA ASP A 41 -9.85 -8.71 6.39
C ASP A 41 -10.30 -7.47 5.60
N LEU A 42 -9.35 -6.67 5.10
CA LEU A 42 -9.58 -5.39 4.43
C LEU A 42 -10.40 -4.40 5.26
N ALA A 43 -10.22 -4.45 6.58
CA ALA A 43 -10.84 -3.57 7.55
C ALA A 43 -9.83 -2.54 8.09
N LEU A 44 -10.35 -1.42 8.57
CA LEU A 44 -9.54 -0.37 9.17
C LEU A 44 -8.90 -0.84 10.48
N PRO A 45 -7.56 -0.83 10.59
CA PRO A 45 -6.89 -1.05 11.86
C PRO A 45 -7.13 0.13 12.82
N THR A 46 -7.00 -0.10 14.13
CA THR A 46 -7.35 0.88 15.17
C THR A 46 -6.19 1.23 16.11
N GLY A 47 -5.07 0.51 16.01
CA GLY A 47 -3.85 0.79 16.75
C GLY A 47 -3.26 2.16 16.42
N ALA A 48 -2.56 2.74 17.39
CA ALA A 48 -1.99 4.09 17.29
C ALA A 48 -0.96 4.22 16.16
N ASN A 49 -0.23 3.16 15.84
CA ASN A 49 0.78 3.15 14.78
C ASN A 49 0.20 2.84 13.39
N SER A 50 -1.02 2.30 13.33
CA SER A 50 -1.61 1.78 12.10
C SER A 50 -1.75 2.83 10.99
N PRO A 51 -2.14 4.09 11.27
CA PRO A 51 -2.14 5.15 10.26
C PRO A 51 -0.77 5.35 9.60
N CYS A 52 0.30 5.42 10.39
CA CYS A 52 1.64 5.66 9.85
C CYS A 52 2.26 4.42 9.20
N TYR A 53 1.90 3.22 9.66
CA TYR A 53 2.19 1.99 8.96
C TYR A 53 1.60 2.01 7.54
N MET A 54 0.32 2.35 7.40
CA MET A 54 -0.34 2.43 6.09
C MET A 54 0.34 3.48 5.19
N ALA A 55 0.66 4.66 5.72
CA ALA A 55 1.39 5.69 4.97
C ALA A 55 2.77 5.20 4.51
N CYS A 56 3.53 4.52 5.37
CA CYS A 56 4.82 3.94 5.01
C CYS A 56 4.67 2.97 3.83
N VAL A 57 3.72 2.03 3.93
CA VAL A 57 3.48 1.03 2.88
C VAL A 57 3.07 1.70 1.56
N MET A 58 2.15 2.65 1.61
CA MET A 58 1.68 3.40 0.43
C MET A 58 2.80 4.22 -0.22
N LYS A 59 3.71 4.83 0.55
CA LYS A 59 4.89 5.53 0.00
C LYS A 59 5.85 4.58 -0.70
N GLN A 60 6.13 3.43 -0.10
CA GLN A 60 7.04 2.42 -0.66
C GLN A 60 6.51 1.82 -1.96
N PHE A 61 5.19 1.57 -2.05
CA PHE A 61 4.55 1.18 -3.30
C PHE A 61 4.30 2.34 -4.27
N GLY A 62 4.57 3.59 -3.89
CA GLY A 62 4.39 4.75 -4.75
C GLY A 62 2.95 5.21 -4.95
N VAL A 63 2.01 4.73 -4.13
CA VAL A 63 0.65 5.28 -4.01
C VAL A 63 0.70 6.70 -3.44
N MET A 64 1.60 6.92 -2.49
CA MET A 64 1.89 8.23 -1.92
C MET A 64 3.31 8.69 -2.29
N ASP A 65 3.52 9.99 -2.33
CA ASP A 65 4.86 10.59 -2.42
C ASP A 65 5.47 10.86 -1.03
N ASP A 66 6.71 11.35 -1.03
CA ASP A 66 7.46 11.57 0.20
C ASP A 66 6.84 12.67 1.08
N SER A 67 6.13 13.63 0.46
CA SER A 67 5.33 14.67 1.16
C SER A 67 4.02 14.13 1.75
N GLY A 68 3.77 12.84 1.60
CA GLY A 68 2.58 12.18 2.12
C GLY A 68 1.34 12.44 1.26
N MET A 69 1.48 12.92 0.03
CA MET A 69 0.35 13.17 -0.86
C MET A 69 0.07 11.94 -1.71
N VAL A 70 -1.21 11.62 -1.92
CA VAL A 70 -1.63 10.56 -2.86
C VAL A 70 -1.27 11.01 -4.27
N ARG A 71 -0.59 10.14 -5.03
CA ARG A 71 -0.20 10.44 -6.41
C ARG A 71 -1.41 10.34 -7.34
N ALA A 72 -1.38 11.11 -8.43
CA ALA A 72 -2.41 11.03 -9.47
C ALA A 72 -2.33 9.74 -10.29
N ASN A 73 -1.15 9.11 -10.33
CA ASN A 73 -0.88 7.86 -11.04
C ASN A 73 0.21 7.06 -10.32
N ILE A 74 0.21 5.75 -10.51
CA ILE A 74 1.27 4.89 -9.97
C ILE A 74 2.35 4.63 -11.02
N ASP A 75 3.60 4.51 -10.58
CA ASP A 75 4.67 3.97 -11.42
C ASP A 75 4.40 2.47 -11.66
N ALA A 76 4.29 2.07 -12.92
CA ALA A 76 3.98 0.68 -13.28
C ALA A 76 4.98 -0.33 -12.68
N GLU A 77 6.25 0.01 -12.52
CA GLU A 77 7.25 -0.85 -11.87
C GLU A 77 7.00 -0.98 -10.37
N LYS A 78 6.60 0.11 -9.70
CA LYS A 78 6.23 0.09 -8.28
C LYS A 78 4.88 -0.59 -8.03
N ALA A 79 4.02 -0.65 -9.04
CA ALA A 79 2.72 -1.32 -8.98
C ALA A 79 2.83 -2.84 -9.14
N LYS A 80 3.90 -3.39 -9.76
CA LYS A 80 4.06 -4.84 -9.99
C LYS A 80 3.82 -5.72 -8.75
N PRO A 81 4.27 -5.34 -7.54
CA PRO A 81 3.98 -6.11 -6.33
C PRO A 81 2.50 -6.08 -5.89
N LEU A 82 1.72 -5.11 -6.39
CA LEU A 82 0.31 -4.91 -6.03
C LEU A 82 -0.66 -5.52 -7.06
N VAL A 83 -0.26 -5.63 -8.32
CA VAL A 83 -1.16 -6.02 -9.42
C VAL A 83 -0.52 -7.08 -10.30
N LYS A 84 -1.30 -8.07 -10.71
CA LYS A 84 -0.82 -9.23 -11.49
C LYS A 84 -0.87 -9.01 -13.00
N ASP A 85 -1.69 -8.07 -13.46
CA ASP A 85 -2.00 -7.86 -14.87
C ASP A 85 -2.31 -6.37 -15.16
N PRO A 86 -2.39 -5.97 -16.44
CA PRO A 86 -2.72 -4.60 -16.81
C PRO A 86 -4.10 -4.12 -16.36
N GLU A 87 -5.06 -5.04 -16.15
CA GLU A 87 -6.39 -4.67 -15.64
C GLU A 87 -6.29 -4.21 -14.18
N GLY A 88 -5.48 -4.89 -13.37
CA GLY A 88 -5.18 -4.48 -12.01
C GLY A 88 -4.51 -3.10 -11.95
N LEU A 89 -3.58 -2.81 -12.87
CA LEU A 89 -2.95 -1.50 -12.97
C LEU A 89 -3.96 -0.40 -13.30
N ASN A 90 -4.81 -0.62 -14.32
CA ASN A 90 -5.85 0.33 -14.70
C ASN A 90 -6.84 0.59 -13.57
N LYS A 91 -7.20 -0.45 -12.80
CA LYS A 91 -8.04 -0.30 -11.60
C LYS A 91 -7.35 0.58 -10.57
N LEU A 92 -6.09 0.30 -10.25
CA LEU A 92 -5.29 1.09 -9.31
C LEU A 92 -5.19 2.56 -9.72
N ASP A 93 -4.95 2.87 -10.99
CA ASP A 93 -4.94 4.26 -11.49
C ASP A 93 -6.32 4.93 -11.37
N GLY A 94 -7.41 4.24 -11.74
CA GLY A 94 -8.77 4.77 -11.57
C GLY A 94 -9.13 5.06 -10.11
N TYR A 95 -8.55 4.30 -9.18
CA TYR A 95 -8.73 4.51 -7.75
C TYR A 95 -7.90 5.68 -7.22
N LEU A 96 -6.67 5.85 -7.72
CA LEU A 96 -5.88 7.05 -7.43
C LEU A 96 -6.61 8.30 -7.90
N GLU A 97 -7.17 8.29 -9.11
CA GLU A 97 -7.99 9.39 -9.62
C GLU A 97 -9.20 9.65 -8.70
N THR A 98 -9.97 8.61 -8.39
CA THR A 98 -11.18 8.71 -7.57
C THR A 98 -10.91 9.20 -6.14
N CYS A 99 -9.86 8.70 -5.50
CA CYS A 99 -9.61 8.92 -4.07
C CYS A 99 -8.56 10.01 -3.80
N SER A 100 -7.90 10.57 -4.81
CA SER A 100 -6.91 11.65 -4.63
C SER A 100 -7.48 12.93 -4.01
N TYR A 101 -8.81 13.10 -3.96
CA TYR A 101 -9.44 14.24 -3.29
C TYR A 101 -9.00 14.38 -1.82
N VAL A 102 -8.60 13.28 -1.17
CA VAL A 102 -8.10 13.28 0.23
C VAL A 102 -6.85 14.14 0.43
N ASN A 103 -6.16 14.51 -0.66
CA ASN A 103 -5.07 15.49 -0.63
C ASN A 103 -5.52 16.88 -0.16
N ASN A 104 -6.80 17.22 -0.35
CA ASN A 104 -7.38 18.50 0.06
C ASN A 104 -8.01 18.45 1.45
N GLU A 105 -8.04 17.28 2.09
CA GLU A 105 -8.61 17.12 3.43
C GLU A 105 -7.64 17.63 4.50
N SER A 106 -8.20 18.11 5.61
CA SER A 106 -7.39 18.52 6.76
C SER A 106 -6.82 17.30 7.48
N VAL A 107 -5.51 17.31 7.73
CA VAL A 107 -4.80 16.27 8.47
C VAL A 107 -4.08 16.86 9.68
N SER A 108 -3.88 16.06 10.73
CA SER A 108 -3.22 16.49 11.96
C SER A 108 -1.71 16.30 11.94
N ASP A 109 -1.19 15.51 11.00
CA ASP A 109 0.19 15.05 10.97
C ASP A 109 1.02 15.59 9.79
N GLY A 110 0.44 16.50 9.01
CA GLY A 110 1.10 17.23 7.93
C GLY A 110 1.63 16.33 6.82
N GLU A 111 2.94 16.39 6.60
CA GLU A 111 3.64 15.65 5.53
C GLU A 111 3.94 14.19 5.89
N LYS A 112 3.70 13.78 7.14
CA LYS A 112 3.83 12.36 7.52
C LYS A 112 2.85 11.51 6.70
N GLY A 113 1.62 12.00 6.52
CA GLY A 113 0.60 11.41 5.66
C GLY A 113 -0.13 10.21 6.27
N CYS A 114 0.07 9.94 7.55
CA CYS A 114 -0.61 8.89 8.30
C CYS A 114 -2.14 9.07 8.27
N ASP A 115 -2.64 10.27 8.55
CA ASP A 115 -4.09 10.54 8.51
C ASP A 115 -4.63 10.42 7.08
N ARG A 116 -3.85 10.91 6.11
CA ARG A 116 -4.22 10.85 4.69
C ARG A 116 -4.27 9.42 4.16
N ALA A 117 -3.36 8.56 4.61
CA ALA A 117 -3.38 7.14 4.27
C ALA A 117 -4.67 6.45 4.78
N VAL A 118 -5.14 6.82 5.98
CA VAL A 118 -6.43 6.33 6.52
C VAL A 118 -7.60 6.81 5.66
N LEU A 119 -7.62 8.10 5.28
CA LEU A 119 -8.67 8.67 4.42
C LEU A 119 -8.69 8.01 3.04
N PHE A 120 -7.52 7.83 2.44
CA PHE A 120 -7.38 7.15 1.16
C PHE A 120 -7.85 5.69 1.25
N TYR A 121 -7.43 4.95 2.29
CA TYR A 121 -7.87 3.57 2.50
C TYR A 121 -9.38 3.44 2.74
N LYS A 122 -10.01 4.40 3.44
CA LYS A 122 -11.47 4.46 3.56
C LYS A 122 -12.15 4.62 2.21
N CYS A 123 -11.69 5.57 1.40
CA CYS A 123 -12.20 5.74 0.04
C CYS A 123 -12.00 4.47 -0.79
N MET A 124 -10.88 3.76 -0.59
CA MET A 124 -10.65 2.47 -1.21
C MET A 124 -11.74 1.44 -0.85
N MET A 125 -12.00 1.27 0.44
CA MET A 125 -13.03 0.34 0.92
C MET A 125 -14.43 0.70 0.40
N GLU A 126 -14.79 1.98 0.36
CA GLU A 126 -16.11 2.46 -0.11
C GLU A 126 -16.35 2.22 -1.61
N ASN A 127 -15.28 2.07 -2.40
CA ASN A 127 -15.35 1.77 -3.82
C ASN A 127 -15.03 0.29 -4.12
N ASP A 128 -15.12 -0.60 -3.11
CA ASP A 128 -14.89 -2.05 -3.21
C ASP A 128 -13.50 -2.43 -3.76
N ILE A 129 -12.50 -1.63 -3.42
CA ILE A 129 -11.14 -1.75 -3.95
C ILE A 129 -10.34 -2.81 -3.19
N LYS A 130 -9.98 -3.91 -3.88
CA LYS A 130 -9.22 -5.03 -3.29
C LYS A 130 -7.83 -5.18 -3.94
N ILE A 131 -6.92 -4.27 -3.63
CA ILE A 131 -5.52 -4.27 -4.16
C ILE A 131 -4.50 -4.88 -3.18
N PHE A 132 -4.94 -5.21 -1.95
CA PHE A 132 -4.10 -5.78 -0.89
C PHE A 132 -4.66 -7.13 -0.41
N GLN A 133 -4.96 -8.05 -1.33
CA GLN A 133 -5.30 -9.41 -0.92
C GLN A 133 -4.05 -10.12 -0.40
N PHE A 134 -3.99 -10.28 0.92
CA PHE A 134 -3.01 -11.10 1.62
C PHE A 134 -3.34 -12.59 1.53
#